data_AF-A0A348AFH7-F1
#
_entry.id   AF-A0A348AFH7-F1
#
_cell.length_a   1.000
_cell.length_b   1.000
_cell.length_c   1.000
_cell.angle_alpha   90.00
_cell.angle_beta   90.00
_cell.angle_gamma   90.00
#
_symmetry.space_group_name_H-M   'P 1'
#
loop_
_entity.id
_entity.type
_entity.pdbx_description
1 polymer ?
#
loop_
_entity_poly.entity_id
_entity_poly.type
_entity_poly.pdbx_seq_one_letter_code
_entity_poly.pdbx_strand_id
1 'polypeptide(L)'
;MTAGQGTPPVHQAAVFFFPEHENKMHGFQTETVHYQYQVVRLWEMSRADVIEQGLVGFYPLMPMMKGDTPPATVMQEALSHIVADVQDGALQQDLIAVLGIFGGEVYGPEVVRQFIRGEMLMQSEVYKEWIAEDIRKAEVALLRENILDVLTERFPVVRQPLRDKINAVGDVWVLKALHKWSVKASTLDEFEDHLNKIITA
;
A
#
# COMPACT_ATOMS: atom_id res chain seq x y z
N MET A 1 40.83 31.97 -17.28
CA MET A 1 40.70 30.75 -16.45
C MET A 1 39.44 30.89 -15.62
N THR A 2 38.35 30.28 -16.08
CA THR A 2 37.07 30.26 -15.35
C THR A 2 37.22 29.31 -14.17
N ALA A 3 37.03 29.84 -12.96
CA ALA A 3 36.95 29.04 -11.74
C ALA A 3 35.83 28.00 -11.92
N GLY A 4 36.20 26.72 -11.98
CA GLY A 4 35.23 25.64 -12.05
C GLY A 4 34.34 25.71 -10.82
N GLN A 5 33.06 26.02 -11.02
CA GLN A 5 32.06 25.83 -9.99
C GLN A 5 32.03 24.32 -9.72
N GLY A 6 32.60 23.89 -8.60
CA GLY A 6 32.56 22.50 -8.18
C GLY A 6 31.12 22.00 -8.16
N THR A 7 30.93 20.72 -8.45
CA THR A 7 29.62 20.06 -8.36
C THR A 7 29.08 20.21 -6.93
N PRO A 8 27.78 20.54 -6.74
CA PRO A 8 27.18 20.57 -5.41
C PRO A 8 27.39 19.23 -4.69
N PRO A 9 27.62 19.22 -3.37
CA PRO A 9 27.75 17.98 -2.62
C PRO A 9 26.45 17.16 -2.76
N VAL A 10 26.59 15.90 -3.20
CA VAL A 10 25.49 14.94 -3.25
C VAL A 10 25.40 14.28 -1.88
N HIS A 11 24.29 14.47 -1.18
CA HIS A 11 23.96 13.74 0.04
C HIS A 11 23.03 12.58 -0.30
N GLN A 12 23.42 11.36 0.04
CA GLN A 12 22.62 10.17 -0.17
C GLN A 12 22.35 9.50 1.17
N ALA A 13 21.09 9.14 1.38
CA ALA A 13 20.65 8.39 2.54
C ALA A 13 19.76 7.22 2.10
N ALA A 14 19.91 6.08 2.76
CA ALA A 14 18.99 4.97 2.70
C ALA A 14 18.28 4.86 4.05
N VAL A 15 16.95 4.86 4.03
CA VAL A 15 16.12 4.73 5.22
C VAL A 15 15.57 3.31 5.27
N PHE A 16 15.91 2.58 6.34
CA PHE A 16 15.40 1.25 6.60
C PHE A 16 14.32 1.32 7.68
N PHE A 17 13.15 0.82 7.31
CA PHE A 17 11.99 0.73 8.21
C PHE A 17 12.04 -0.52 9.09
N PHE A 18 12.55 -1.64 8.54
CA PHE A 18 12.61 -2.94 9.21
C PHE A 18 14.01 -3.59 9.11
N PRO A 19 14.51 -4.26 10.17
CA PRO A 19 15.83 -4.90 10.18
C PRO A 19 16.06 -5.92 9.05
N GLU A 20 15.03 -6.68 8.69
CA GLU A 20 15.06 -7.71 7.65
C GLU A 20 15.28 -7.16 6.24
N HIS A 21 15.01 -5.87 6.02
CA HIS A 21 15.22 -5.21 4.73
C HIS A 21 16.64 -4.68 4.55
N GLU A 22 17.47 -4.70 5.60
CA GLU A 22 18.86 -4.24 5.52
C GLU A 22 19.76 -5.33 4.94
N ASN A 23 20.29 -5.09 3.75
CA ASN A 23 21.24 -6.00 3.06
C ASN A 23 22.67 -5.92 3.60
N LYS A 24 22.93 -5.09 4.62
CA LYS A 24 24.23 -4.84 5.29
C LYS A 24 25.36 -4.33 4.38
N MET A 25 25.03 -3.94 3.15
CA MET A 25 25.98 -3.48 2.13
C MET A 25 25.83 -1.97 1.94
N HIS A 26 26.50 -1.16 2.78
CA HIS A 26 26.26 0.30 2.88
C HIS A 26 27.18 1.17 2.02
N GLY A 27 27.81 0.55 1.05
CA GLY A 27 28.75 1.20 0.16
C GLY A 27 29.27 0.23 -0.87
N PHE A 28 29.84 0.79 -1.93
CA PHE A 28 30.43 0.05 -3.02
C PHE A 28 31.77 0.67 -3.36
N GLN A 29 32.80 -0.17 -3.50
CA GLN A 29 34.15 0.28 -3.81
C GLN A 29 34.77 -0.58 -4.90
N THR A 30 35.25 0.08 -5.96
CA THR A 30 36.04 -0.48 -7.05
C THR A 30 37.25 0.42 -7.31
N GLU A 31 38.07 0.10 -8.31
CA GLU A 31 39.20 0.95 -8.72
C GLU A 31 38.77 2.34 -9.21
N THR A 32 37.56 2.46 -9.76
CA THR A 32 37.08 3.69 -10.42
C THR A 32 35.87 4.34 -9.75
N VAL A 33 35.18 3.62 -8.87
CA VAL A 33 33.95 4.10 -8.20
C VAL A 33 34.02 3.81 -6.71
N HIS A 34 33.88 4.86 -5.90
CA HIS A 34 33.62 4.80 -4.46
C HIS A 34 32.27 5.44 -4.18
N TYR A 35 31.37 4.66 -3.58
CA TYR A 35 30.04 5.11 -3.22
C TYR A 35 29.77 4.76 -1.76
N GLN A 36 29.36 5.76 -0.98
CA GLN A 36 28.90 5.60 0.40
C GLN A 36 27.66 6.45 0.58
N TYR A 37 26.70 5.91 1.33
CA TYR A 37 25.47 6.62 1.70
C TYR A 37 25.26 6.54 3.20
N GLN A 38 24.54 7.52 3.74
CA GLN A 38 24.12 7.50 5.12
C GLN A 38 23.04 6.45 5.31
N VAL A 39 23.16 5.65 6.36
CA VAL A 39 22.16 4.64 6.70
C VAL A 39 21.36 5.13 7.89
N VAL A 40 20.06 5.28 7.70
CA VAL A 40 19.11 5.64 8.75
C VAL A 40 18.27 4.41 9.06
N ARG A 41 18.39 3.88 10.28
CA ARG A 41 17.61 2.73 10.74
C ARG A 41 16.57 3.21 11.74
N LEU A 42 15.29 3.05 11.43
CA LEU A 42 14.23 3.54 12.32
C LEU A 42 14.29 2.90 13.71
N TRP A 43 14.63 1.59 13.79
CA TRP A 43 14.76 0.87 15.06
C TRP A 43 15.95 1.28 15.93
N GLU A 44 16.85 2.13 15.42
CA GLU A 44 17.92 2.74 16.20
C GLU A 44 17.56 4.17 16.66
N MET A 45 16.56 4.79 16.05
CA MET A 45 16.13 6.15 16.36
C MET A 45 15.41 6.24 17.71
N SER A 46 15.62 7.36 18.40
CA SER A 46 14.96 7.72 19.65
C SER A 46 13.62 8.42 19.36
N ARG A 47 12.53 7.92 19.96
CA ARG A 47 11.22 8.59 19.92
C ARG A 47 11.28 9.99 20.56
N ALA A 48 12.00 10.11 21.67
CA ALA A 48 12.12 11.37 22.40
C ALA A 48 12.78 12.45 21.54
N ASP A 49 13.83 12.09 20.80
CA ASP A 49 14.57 13.02 19.93
C ASP A 49 13.67 13.50 18.77
N VAL A 50 12.85 12.60 18.22
CA VAL A 50 11.87 12.92 17.16
C VAL A 50 10.83 13.92 17.64
N ILE A 51 10.34 13.76 18.87
CA ILE A 51 9.37 14.68 19.49
C ILE A 51 10.03 16.02 19.81
N GLU A 52 11.20 16.01 20.48
CA GLU A 52 11.91 17.21 20.90
C GLU A 52 12.29 18.10 19.70
N GLN A 53 12.67 17.48 18.58
CA GLN A 53 13.01 18.17 17.34
C GLN A 53 11.79 18.56 16.48
N GLY A 54 10.57 18.16 16.88
CA GLY A 54 9.35 18.45 16.13
C GLY A 54 9.33 17.83 14.75
N LEU A 55 9.89 16.62 14.59
CA LEU A 55 9.94 15.91 13.30
C LEU A 55 8.59 15.24 13.00
N VAL A 56 7.56 16.06 12.75
CA VAL A 56 6.16 15.63 12.59
C VAL A 56 5.98 14.47 11.61
N GLY A 57 6.72 14.47 10.49
CA GLY A 57 6.65 13.39 9.49
C GLY A 57 7.12 12.01 10.01
N PHE A 58 7.79 11.97 11.15
CA PHE A 58 8.29 10.76 11.81
C PHE A 58 7.35 10.25 12.91
N TYR A 59 6.32 11.02 13.30
CA TYR A 59 5.36 10.59 14.31
C TYR A 59 4.65 9.27 13.95
N PRO A 60 4.16 9.04 12.72
CA PRO A 60 3.57 7.75 12.39
C PRO A 60 4.59 6.59 12.36
N LEU A 61 5.89 6.88 12.43
CA LEU A 61 6.98 5.91 12.39
C LEU A 61 7.45 5.50 13.80
N MET A 62 6.97 6.15 14.85
CA MET A 62 7.31 5.85 16.25
C MET A 62 7.14 4.38 16.66
N PRO A 63 6.16 3.62 16.12
CA PRO A 63 6.06 2.18 16.40
C PRO A 63 7.33 1.38 16.09
N MET A 64 8.08 1.80 15.07
CA MET A 64 9.31 1.13 14.60
C MET A 64 10.56 1.59 15.35
N MET A 65 10.46 2.60 16.21
CA MET A 65 11.61 3.22 16.87
C MET A 65 12.03 2.50 18.15
N LYS A 66 13.28 2.74 18.55
CA LYS A 66 13.90 2.10 19.71
C LYS A 66 13.13 2.38 21.01
N GLY A 67 12.95 1.33 21.81
CA GLY A 67 12.61 1.44 23.23
C GLY A 67 11.56 0.43 23.69
N ASP A 68 11.60 0.09 24.98
CA ASP A 68 10.78 -0.96 25.59
C ASP A 68 9.40 -0.47 26.07
N THR A 69 8.96 0.69 25.57
CA THR A 69 7.66 1.28 25.89
C THR A 69 6.54 0.35 25.39
N PRO A 70 5.50 0.08 26.21
CA PRO A 70 4.38 -0.76 25.78
C PRO A 70 3.73 -0.25 24.49
N PRO A 71 3.33 -1.13 23.55
CA PRO A 71 2.74 -0.75 22.27
C PRO A 71 1.61 0.28 22.36
N ALA A 72 0.68 0.08 23.28
CA ALA A 72 -0.46 0.97 23.52
C ALA A 72 -0.01 2.40 23.88
N THR A 73 1.03 2.53 24.70
CA THR A 73 1.59 3.83 25.10
C THR A 73 2.25 4.53 23.93
N VAL A 74 3.00 3.80 23.09
CA VAL A 74 3.61 4.36 21.87
C VAL A 74 2.55 4.85 20.89
N MET A 75 1.50 4.06 20.66
CA MET A 75 0.39 4.44 19.78
C MET A 75 -0.34 5.69 20.29
N GLN A 76 -0.61 5.76 21.60
CA GLN A 76 -1.26 6.90 22.22
C GLN A 76 -0.39 8.18 22.11
N GLU A 77 0.92 8.06 22.39
CA GLU A 77 1.87 9.17 22.31
C GLU A 77 1.95 9.73 20.88
N ALA A 78 2.19 8.85 19.90
CA ALA A 78 2.24 9.24 18.49
C ALA A 78 0.96 9.93 18.02
N LEU A 79 -0.21 9.36 18.35
CA LEU A 79 -1.50 9.93 18.00
C LEU A 79 -1.69 11.31 18.65
N SER A 80 -1.32 11.45 19.93
CA SER A 80 -1.45 12.72 20.66
C SER A 80 -0.60 13.84 20.03
N HIS A 81 0.61 13.51 19.59
CA HIS A 81 1.51 14.44 18.92
C HIS A 81 1.02 14.81 17.52
N ILE A 82 0.49 13.84 16.75
CA ILE A 82 -0.13 14.14 15.45
C ILE A 82 -1.30 15.13 15.61
N VAL A 83 -2.18 14.89 16.58
CA VAL A 83 -3.34 15.76 16.82
C VAL A 83 -2.93 17.15 17.33
N ALA A 84 -1.91 17.23 18.19
CA ALA A 84 -1.47 18.48 18.78
C ALA A 84 -0.67 19.35 17.78
N ASP A 85 0.23 18.73 17.01
CA ASP A 85 1.26 19.46 16.26
C ASP A 85 0.87 19.71 14.80
N VAL A 86 -0.14 18.99 14.27
CA VAL A 86 -0.56 19.09 12.86
C VAL A 86 -1.88 19.81 12.72
N GLN A 87 -1.83 21.04 12.18
CA GLN A 87 -3.00 21.91 12.03
C GLN A 87 -3.82 21.62 10.76
N ASP A 88 -3.17 21.12 9.70
CA ASP A 88 -3.87 20.71 8.48
C ASP A 88 -4.62 19.41 8.75
N GLY A 89 -5.96 19.47 8.74
CA GLY A 89 -6.80 18.33 9.06
C GLY A 89 -6.68 17.15 8.08
N ALA A 90 -6.40 17.41 6.79
CA ALA A 90 -6.21 16.34 5.82
C ALA A 90 -4.87 15.64 6.05
N LEU A 91 -3.79 16.42 6.20
CA LEU A 91 -2.46 15.89 6.53
C LEU A 91 -2.47 15.15 7.87
N GLN A 92 -3.15 15.69 8.87
CA GLN A 92 -3.29 15.06 10.17
C GLN A 92 -3.89 13.65 10.03
N GLN A 93 -4.98 13.51 9.27
CA GLN A 93 -5.63 12.22 9.07
C GLN A 93 -4.80 11.26 8.20
N ASP A 94 -4.08 11.77 7.20
CA ASP A 94 -3.12 10.97 6.44
C ASP A 94 -2.02 10.40 7.37
N LEU A 95 -1.49 11.20 8.30
CA LEU A 95 -0.51 10.72 9.28
C LEU A 95 -1.12 9.68 10.24
N ILE A 96 -2.38 9.85 10.67
CA ILE A 96 -3.08 8.84 11.48
C ILE A 96 -3.27 7.55 10.68
N ALA A 97 -3.60 7.61 9.39
CA ALA A 97 -3.73 6.43 8.53
C ALA A 97 -2.40 5.68 8.43
N VAL A 98 -1.30 6.40 8.21
CA VAL A 98 0.06 5.82 8.13
C VAL A 98 0.49 5.24 9.48
N LEU A 99 0.17 5.89 10.61
CA LEU A 99 0.38 5.34 11.94
C LEU A 99 -0.37 4.01 12.13
N GLY A 100 -1.60 3.93 11.63
CA GLY A 100 -2.39 2.70 11.66
C GLY A 100 -1.75 1.54 10.90
N ILE A 101 -1.11 1.81 9.76
CA ILE A 101 -0.38 0.80 8.98
C ILE A 101 0.82 0.30 9.76
N PHE A 102 1.74 1.19 10.15
CA PHE A 102 2.97 0.76 10.81
C PHE A 102 2.73 0.21 12.21
N GLY A 103 1.77 0.78 12.95
CA GLY A 103 1.32 0.21 14.22
C GLY A 103 0.71 -1.18 14.03
N GLY A 104 -0.03 -1.41 12.94
CA GLY A 104 -0.63 -2.71 12.63
C GLY A 104 0.42 -3.75 12.26
N GLU A 105 1.41 -3.36 11.48
CA GLU A 105 2.53 -4.23 11.08
C GLU A 105 3.41 -4.61 12.28
N VAL A 106 3.75 -3.65 13.16
CA VAL A 106 4.67 -3.89 14.28
C VAL A 106 3.96 -4.50 15.51
N TYR A 107 2.73 -4.08 15.81
CA TYR A 107 2.03 -4.43 17.06
C TYR A 107 0.78 -5.28 16.86
N GLY A 108 0.33 -5.47 15.62
CA GLY A 108 -0.89 -6.19 15.30
C GLY A 108 -2.15 -5.32 15.29
N PRO A 109 -3.20 -5.77 14.59
CA PRO A 109 -4.40 -4.98 14.35
C PRO A 109 -5.25 -4.75 15.62
N GLU A 110 -5.13 -5.60 16.64
CA GLU A 110 -5.83 -5.47 17.92
C GLU A 110 -5.40 -4.20 18.67
N VAL A 111 -4.11 -3.85 18.63
CA VAL A 111 -3.59 -2.65 19.29
C VAL A 111 -4.07 -1.42 18.53
N VAL A 112 -3.97 -1.42 17.20
CA VAL A 112 -4.40 -0.28 16.36
C VAL A 112 -5.88 0.06 16.58
N ARG A 113 -6.76 -0.95 16.62
CA ARG A 113 -8.21 -0.76 16.80
C ARG A 113 -8.60 -0.12 18.13
N GLN A 114 -7.71 -0.10 19.13
CA GLN A 114 -7.95 0.60 20.39
C GLN A 114 -7.88 2.13 20.22
N PHE A 115 -7.12 2.62 19.25
CA PHE A 115 -6.78 4.04 19.09
C PHE A 115 -7.32 4.66 17.80
N ILE A 116 -7.32 3.91 16.70
CA ILE A 116 -7.66 4.42 15.38
C ILE A 116 -8.96 3.77 14.91
N ARG A 117 -9.96 4.61 14.63
CA ARG A 117 -11.24 4.22 14.07
C ARG A 117 -11.37 4.75 12.66
N GLY A 118 -12.08 4.03 11.77
CA GLY A 118 -12.24 4.45 10.37
C GLY A 118 -12.85 5.85 10.21
N GLU A 119 -13.75 6.24 11.11
CA GLU A 119 -14.35 7.59 11.19
C GLU A 119 -13.30 8.71 11.38
N MET A 120 -12.15 8.42 11.98
CA MET A 120 -11.04 9.38 12.14
C MET A 120 -10.27 9.63 10.84
N LEU A 121 -10.48 8.79 9.81
CA LEU A 121 -9.71 8.82 8.55
C LEU A 121 -10.56 9.33 7.38
N MET A 122 -11.79 9.77 7.62
CA MET A 122 -12.76 10.11 6.57
C MET A 122 -12.36 11.29 5.68
N GLN A 123 -11.40 12.11 6.10
CA GLN A 123 -10.83 13.19 5.30
C GLN A 123 -9.43 12.88 4.76
N SER A 124 -8.83 11.74 5.11
CA SER A 124 -7.57 11.28 4.50
C SER A 124 -7.82 10.90 3.04
N GLU A 125 -7.15 11.58 2.12
CA GLU A 125 -7.27 11.28 0.68
C GLU A 125 -6.63 9.93 0.37
N VAL A 126 -5.52 9.62 1.03
CA VAL A 126 -4.83 8.33 0.90
C VAL A 126 -5.74 7.18 1.35
N TYR A 127 -6.44 7.33 2.48
CA TYR A 127 -7.37 6.31 2.97
C TYR A 127 -8.56 6.09 2.03
N LYS A 128 -9.12 7.18 1.46
CA LYS A 128 -10.21 7.09 0.48
C LYS A 128 -9.77 6.35 -0.78
N GLU A 129 -8.57 6.61 -1.27
CA GLU A 129 -8.01 5.92 -2.44
C GLU A 129 -7.88 4.42 -2.18
N TRP A 130 -7.37 4.02 -1.01
CA TRP A 130 -7.25 2.61 -0.64
C TRP A 130 -8.60 1.91 -0.55
N ILE A 131 -9.60 2.52 0.11
CA ILE A 131 -10.95 1.95 0.16
C ILE A 131 -11.53 1.81 -1.25
N ALA A 132 -11.39 2.84 -2.09
CA ALA A 132 -11.91 2.81 -3.46
C ALA A 132 -11.27 1.67 -4.27
N GLU A 133 -9.96 1.48 -4.14
CA GLU A 133 -9.24 0.39 -4.79
C GLU A 133 -9.69 -0.99 -4.28
N ASP A 134 -9.90 -1.15 -2.97
CA ASP A 134 -10.36 -2.41 -2.39
C ASP A 134 -11.81 -2.73 -2.79
N ILE A 135 -12.70 -1.74 -2.82
CA ILE A 135 -14.07 -1.90 -3.33
C ILE A 135 -14.03 -2.31 -4.81
N ARG A 136 -13.17 -1.68 -5.61
CA ARG A 136 -13.00 -2.01 -7.03
C ARG A 136 -12.50 -3.44 -7.22
N LYS A 137 -11.50 -3.88 -6.44
CA LYS A 137 -11.03 -5.27 -6.46
C LYS A 137 -12.13 -6.25 -6.07
N ALA A 138 -12.92 -5.92 -5.06
CA ALA A 138 -14.06 -6.75 -4.64
C ALA A 138 -15.14 -6.85 -5.73
N GLU A 139 -15.48 -5.73 -6.38
CA GLU A 139 -16.44 -5.72 -7.49
C GLU A 139 -15.94 -6.57 -8.67
N VAL A 140 -14.66 -6.44 -9.02
CA VAL A 140 -14.02 -7.26 -10.07
C VAL A 140 -14.06 -8.75 -9.72
N ALA A 141 -13.71 -9.12 -8.49
CA ALA A 141 -13.74 -10.51 -8.03
C ALA A 141 -15.17 -11.08 -8.09
N LEU A 142 -16.15 -10.34 -7.58
CA LEU A 142 -17.56 -10.75 -7.57
C LEU A 142 -18.11 -10.92 -8.99
N LEU A 143 -17.80 -10.02 -9.91
CA LEU A 143 -18.27 -10.16 -11.30
C LEU A 143 -17.66 -11.37 -12.00
N ARG A 144 -16.37 -11.68 -11.74
CA ARG A 144 -15.74 -12.90 -12.26
C ARG A 144 -16.41 -14.15 -11.73
N GLU A 145 -16.66 -14.20 -10.42
CA GLU A 145 -17.39 -15.29 -9.76
C GLU A 145 -18.78 -15.48 -10.38
N ASN A 146 -19.57 -14.41 -10.47
CA ASN A 146 -20.90 -14.45 -11.08
C ASN A 146 -20.89 -14.95 -12.54
N ILE A 147 -19.91 -14.53 -13.35
CA ILE A 147 -19.76 -15.05 -14.72
C ILE A 147 -19.51 -16.56 -14.70
N LEU A 148 -18.58 -17.01 -13.85
CA LEU A 148 -18.20 -18.42 -13.76
C LEU A 148 -19.35 -19.28 -13.23
N ASP A 149 -20.14 -18.78 -12.27
CA ASP A 149 -21.33 -19.45 -11.75
C ASP A 149 -22.38 -19.65 -12.84
N VAL A 150 -22.70 -18.59 -13.59
CA VAL A 150 -23.65 -18.69 -14.72
C VAL A 150 -23.14 -19.69 -15.77
N LEU A 151 -21.86 -19.67 -16.11
CA LEU A 151 -21.30 -20.60 -17.09
C LEU A 151 -21.30 -22.05 -16.58
N THR A 152 -21.02 -22.26 -15.30
CA THR A 152 -20.97 -23.60 -14.68
C THR A 152 -22.37 -24.19 -14.51
N GLU A 153 -23.39 -23.35 -14.27
CA GLU A 153 -24.79 -23.77 -14.24
C GLU A 153 -25.30 -24.16 -15.63
N ARG A 154 -24.92 -23.41 -16.66
CA ARG A 154 -25.43 -23.59 -18.03
C ARG A 154 -24.68 -24.65 -18.84
N PHE A 155 -23.41 -24.91 -18.51
CA PHE A 155 -22.55 -25.77 -19.30
C PHE A 155 -21.86 -26.84 -18.43
N PRO A 156 -21.79 -28.11 -18.86
CA PRO A 156 -21.29 -29.20 -18.04
C PRO A 156 -19.84 -29.05 -17.55
N VAL A 157 -18.96 -28.43 -18.36
CA VAL A 157 -17.54 -28.26 -18.03
C VAL A 157 -17.01 -26.94 -18.58
N VAL A 158 -16.69 -26.01 -17.67
CA VAL A 158 -15.95 -24.78 -18.01
C VAL A 158 -14.45 -25.04 -17.93
N ARG A 159 -13.78 -25.11 -19.09
CA ARG A 159 -12.34 -25.43 -19.22
C ARG A 159 -11.46 -24.40 -18.52
N GLN A 160 -10.34 -24.83 -17.91
CA GLN A 160 -9.42 -23.95 -17.17
C GLN A 160 -8.91 -22.74 -17.99
N PRO A 161 -8.51 -22.87 -19.27
CA PRO A 161 -8.06 -21.73 -20.05
C PRO A 161 -9.08 -20.59 -20.16
N LEU A 162 -10.38 -20.91 -20.21
CA LEU A 162 -11.44 -19.91 -20.24
C LEU A 162 -11.59 -19.22 -18.87
N ARG A 163 -11.45 -19.98 -17.78
CA ARG A 163 -11.45 -19.42 -16.41
C ARG A 163 -10.31 -18.44 -16.22
N ASP A 164 -9.11 -18.80 -16.67
CA ASP A 164 -7.93 -17.95 -16.59
C ASP A 164 -8.12 -16.66 -17.39
N LYS A 165 -8.71 -16.74 -18.59
CA LYS A 165 -9.05 -15.55 -19.39
C LYS A 165 -10.04 -14.63 -18.67
N ILE A 166 -11.11 -15.16 -18.07
CA ILE A 166 -12.08 -14.38 -17.29
C ILE A 166 -11.39 -13.72 -16.09
N ASN A 167 -10.53 -14.47 -15.38
CA ASN A 167 -9.78 -13.99 -14.24
C ASN A 167 -8.70 -12.95 -14.59
N ALA A 168 -8.27 -12.86 -15.84
CA ALA A 168 -7.35 -11.82 -16.31
C ALA A 168 -8.06 -10.47 -16.58
N VAL A 169 -9.38 -10.46 -16.77
CA VAL A 169 -10.14 -9.22 -17.07
C VAL A 169 -10.25 -8.37 -15.81
N GLY A 170 -9.60 -7.20 -15.79
CA GLY A 170 -9.65 -6.24 -14.67
C GLY A 170 -10.66 -5.11 -14.81
N ASP A 171 -11.26 -4.95 -16.00
CA ASP A 171 -12.19 -3.86 -16.30
C ASP A 171 -13.63 -4.24 -15.92
N VAL A 172 -14.23 -3.44 -15.04
CA VAL A 172 -15.59 -3.64 -14.50
C VAL A 172 -16.67 -3.55 -15.59
N TRP A 173 -16.52 -2.66 -16.57
CA TRP A 173 -17.48 -2.52 -17.67
C TRP A 173 -17.44 -3.73 -18.60
N VAL A 174 -16.24 -4.21 -18.92
CA VAL A 174 -16.05 -5.44 -19.68
C VAL A 174 -16.68 -6.62 -18.93
N LEU A 175 -16.40 -6.76 -17.63
CA LEU A 175 -16.99 -7.83 -16.81
C LEU A 175 -18.52 -7.75 -16.74
N LYS A 176 -19.11 -6.54 -16.61
CA LYS A 176 -20.57 -6.37 -16.64
C LYS A 176 -21.18 -6.76 -17.99
N ALA A 177 -20.49 -6.47 -19.10
CA ALA A 177 -20.92 -6.89 -20.44
C ALA A 177 -20.82 -8.42 -20.60
N LEU A 178 -19.71 -9.00 -20.16
CA LEU A 178 -19.48 -10.45 -20.17
C LEU A 178 -20.50 -11.20 -19.31
N HIS A 179 -20.85 -10.68 -18.14
CA HIS A 179 -21.91 -11.27 -17.30
C HIS A 179 -23.28 -11.27 -17.99
N LYS A 180 -23.63 -10.20 -18.72
CA LYS A 180 -24.85 -10.22 -19.53
C LYS A 180 -24.78 -11.21 -20.69
N TRP A 181 -23.59 -11.40 -21.26
CA TRP A 181 -23.36 -12.32 -22.37
C TRP A 181 -23.32 -13.78 -21.91
N SER A 182 -22.83 -14.06 -20.70
CA SER A 182 -22.77 -15.42 -20.14
C SER A 182 -24.15 -16.04 -19.96
N VAL A 183 -25.22 -15.23 -19.86
CA VAL A 183 -26.61 -15.68 -19.84
C VAL A 183 -27.17 -15.95 -21.26
N LYS A 184 -26.64 -15.27 -22.28
CA LYS A 184 -27.15 -15.31 -23.66
C LYS A 184 -26.45 -16.33 -24.54
N ALA A 185 -25.16 -16.55 -24.32
CA ALA A 185 -24.35 -17.43 -25.16
C ALA A 185 -24.95 -18.84 -25.24
N SER A 186 -25.01 -19.44 -26.42
CA SER A 186 -25.58 -20.77 -26.61
C SER A 186 -24.54 -21.87 -26.40
N THR A 187 -23.24 -21.54 -26.52
CA THR A 187 -22.11 -22.44 -26.28
C THR A 187 -20.96 -21.73 -25.55
N LEU A 188 -20.04 -22.50 -24.97
CA LEU A 188 -18.81 -21.95 -24.38
C LEU A 188 -17.88 -21.32 -25.42
N ASP A 189 -17.81 -21.89 -26.63
CA ASP A 189 -16.98 -21.34 -27.71
C ASP A 189 -17.52 -19.97 -28.17
N GLU A 190 -18.85 -19.80 -28.26
CA GLU A 190 -19.47 -18.51 -28.58
C GLU A 190 -19.17 -17.44 -27.51
N PHE A 191 -19.20 -17.84 -26.24
CA PHE A 191 -18.80 -16.96 -25.14
C PHE A 191 -17.32 -16.58 -25.23
N GLU A 192 -16.45 -17.56 -25.44
CA GLU A 192 -15.00 -17.35 -25.53
C GLU A 192 -14.62 -16.47 -26.72
N ASP A 193 -15.27 -16.64 -27.87
CA ASP A 193 -15.08 -15.77 -29.05
C ASP A 193 -15.47 -14.32 -28.75
N HIS A 194 -16.58 -14.11 -28.04
CA HIS A 194 -17.00 -12.77 -27.63
C HIS A 194 -16.04 -12.14 -26.63
N LEU A 195 -15.56 -12.93 -25.65
CA LEU A 195 -14.54 -12.52 -24.70
C LEU A 195 -13.25 -12.06 -25.41
N ASN A 196 -12.75 -12.85 -26.36
CA ASN A 196 -11.54 -12.52 -27.11
C ASN A 196 -11.72 -11.22 -27.93
N LYS A 197 -12.89 -11.02 -28.54
CA LYS A 197 -13.20 -9.80 -29.30
C LYS A 197 -13.22 -8.55 -28.41
N ILE A 198 -13.76 -8.64 -27.20
CA ILE A 198 -13.83 -7.49 -26.28
C ILE A 198 -12.45 -7.15 -25.71
N ILE A 199 -11.62 -8.14 -25.38
CA ILE A 199 -10.29 -7.89 -24.78
C ILE A 199 -9.28 -7.36 -25.82
N THR A 200 -9.47 -7.65 -27.10
CA THR A 200 -8.55 -7.24 -28.18
C THR A 200 -8.95 -5.91 -28.84
N ALA A 201 -10.12 -5.35 -28.49
CA ALA A 201 -10.64 -4.09 -29.00
C ALA A 201 -10.24 -2.92 -28.11
#